data_AF-A0A6J7QM20-F1
#
_entry.id   AF-A0A6J7QM20-F1
#
_cell.length_a   1.000
_cell.length_b   1.000
_cell.length_c   1.000
_cell.angle_alpha   90.00
_cell.angle_beta   90.00
_cell.angle_gamma   90.00
#
_symmetry.space_group_name_H-M   'P 1'
#
loop_
_entity.id
_entity.type
_entity.pdbx_description
1 polymer ?
#
loop_
_entity_poly.entity_id
_entity_poly.type
_entity_poly.pdbx_seq_one_letter_code
_entity_poly.pdbx_strand_id
1 'polypeptide(L)' 'MFPDTTLHALAQYQPKTSADLLDISGIGPTRVENYGDELLEIIGQHSAP' A
#
# COMPACT_ATOMS: atom_id res chain seq x y z
N MET A 1 8.12 7.49 -7.47
CA MET A 1 7.51 6.65 -8.52
C MET A 1 7.22 5.26 -7.96
N PHE A 2 6.00 4.75 -8.14
CA PHE A 2 5.62 3.36 -7.84
C PHE A 2 5.52 2.62 -9.18
N PRO A 3 6.15 1.45 -9.34
CA PRO A 3 5.99 0.66 -10.55
C PRO A 3 4.59 0.03 -10.59
N ASP A 4 4.08 -0.24 -11.79
CA ASP A 4 2.75 -0.83 -11.99
C ASP A 4 2.59 -2.14 -11.23
N THR A 5 3.65 -2.94 -11.10
CA THR A 5 3.64 -4.19 -10.33
C THR A 5 3.31 -3.96 -8.85
N THR A 6 3.85 -2.90 -8.24
CA THR A 6 3.55 -2.53 -6.86
C THR A 6 2.13 -1.99 -6.72
N LEU A 7 1.66 -1.18 -7.68
CA LEU A 7 0.27 -0.69 -7.67
C LEU A 7 -0.75 -1.83 -7.79
N HIS A 8 -0.50 -2.79 -8.68
CA HIS A 8 -1.34 -3.98 -8.81
C HIS A 8 -1.31 -4.82 -7.52
N ALA A 9 -0.14 -5.01 -6.91
CA ALA A 9 -0.03 -5.75 -5.65
C ALA A 9 -0.81 -5.07 -4.51
N LEU A 10 -0.72 -3.74 -4.40
CA LEU A 10 -1.52 -2.97 -3.43
C LEU A 10 -3.02 -3.16 -3.63
N ALA A 11 -3.50 -3.08 -4.86
CA ALA A 11 -4.92 -3.24 -5.18
C ALA A 11 -5.44 -4.66 -4.91
N GLN A 12 -4.60 -5.68 -5.15
CA GLN A 12 -4.96 -7.09 -4.90
C GLN A 12 -4.93 -7.45 -3.42
N TYR A 13 -3.91 -6.99 -2.69
CA TYR A 13 -3.71 -7.35 -1.29
C TYR A 13 -4.54 -6.52 -0.31
N GLN A 14 -4.85 -5.27 -0.68
CA GLN A 14 -5.61 -4.31 0.13
C GLN A 14 -5.13 -4.20 1.59
N PRO A 15 -3.85 -3.82 1.81
CA PRO A 15 -3.25 -3.71 3.13
C PRO A 15 -4.08 -2.79 4.04
N LYS A 16 -4.13 -3.13 5.33
CA LYS A 16 -4.86 -2.38 6.37
C LYS A 16 -3.94 -1.77 7.43
N THR A 17 -2.67 -2.18 7.43
CA THR A 17 -1.66 -1.68 8.37
C THR A 17 -0.35 -1.33 7.68
N SER A 18 0.50 -0.55 8.37
CA SER A 18 1.86 -0.26 7.90
C SER A 18 2.74 -1.52 7.80
N ALA A 19 2.45 -2.55 8.60
CA ALA A 19 3.13 -3.84 8.51
C ALA A 19 2.73 -4.57 7.22
N ASP A 20 1.43 -4.58 6.91
CA ASP A 20 0.90 -5.16 5.67
C ASP A 20 1.51 -4.49 4.42
N LEU A 21 1.76 -3.17 4.50
CA LEU A 21 2.44 -2.45 3.42
C LEU A 21 3.88 -2.94 3.19
N LEU A 22 4.59 -3.37 4.23
CA LEU A 22 5.96 -3.89 4.12
C LEU A 22 6.01 -5.29 3.48
N ASP A 23 4.90 -6.02 3.48
CA ASP A 23 4.80 -7.30 2.79
C ASP A 23 4.62 -7.14 1.26
N ILE A 24 4.35 -5.92 0.79
CA ILE A 24 4.20 -5.62 -0.63
C ILE A 24 5.57 -5.42 -1.30
N SER A 25 5.84 -6.24 -2.32
CA SER A 25 7.03 -6.10 -3.15
C SER A 25 7.13 -4.70 -3.79
N GLY A 26 8.23 -4.01 -3.52
CA GLY A 26 8.49 -2.64 -3.97
C GLY A 26 8.10 -1.54 -2.97
N ILE A 27 7.54 -1.91 -1.80
CA ILE A 27 7.30 -0.99 -0.69
C ILE A 27 8.26 -1.31 0.45
N GLY A 28 9.24 -0.41 0.63
CA GLY A 28 10.19 -0.48 1.74
C GLY A 28 9.87 0.53 2.85
N PRO A 29 10.61 0.49 3.96
CA PRO A 29 10.35 1.31 5.15
C PRO A 29 10.30 2.82 4.85
N THR A 30 11.19 3.35 4.01
CA THR A 30 11.17 4.77 3.62
C THR A 30 9.87 5.17 2.91
N ARG A 31 9.22 4.27 2.17
CA ARG A 31 7.94 4.59 1.51
C ARG A 31 6.79 4.53 2.51
N VAL A 32 6.84 3.62 3.47
CA VAL A 32 5.86 3.54 4.56
C VAL A 32 5.95 4.77 5.45
N GLU A 33 7.16 5.22 5.79
CA GLU A 33 7.37 6.44 6.57
C GLU A 33 6.84 7.69 5.86
N ASN A 34 7.06 7.81 4.55
CA ASN A 34 6.64 9.00 3.80
C ASN A 34 5.18 8.98 3.33
N TYR A 35 4.61 7.80 3.06
CA TYR A 35 3.33 7.67 2.34
C TYR A 35 2.38 6.61 2.93
N GLY A 36 2.76 5.93 4.01
CA GLY A 36 2.01 4.79 4.53
C GLY A 36 0.57 5.13 4.89
N ASP A 37 0.37 6.22 5.62
CA ASP A 37 -0.96 6.65 6.06
C ASP A 37 -1.86 7.02 4.88
N GLU A 38 -1.35 7.79 3.92
CA GLU A 38 -2.09 8.19 2.71
C GLU A 38 -2.45 6.98 1.85
N LEU A 39 -1.54 6.02 1.69
CA LEU A 39 -1.82 4.77 0.98
C LEU A 39 -2.94 3.99 1.64
N LEU A 40 -2.88 3.79 2.97
CA LEU A 40 -3.90 3.06 3.71
C LEU A 40 -5.27 3.76 3.64
N GLU A 41 -5.29 5.09 3.70
CA GLU A 41 -6.51 5.88 3.54
C GLU A 41 -7.13 5.67 2.16
N ILE A 42 -6.36 5.85 1.09
CA ILE A 42 -6.84 5.70 -0.29
C ILE A 42 -7.34 4.27 -0.53
N ILE A 43 -6.59 3.26 -0.08
CA ILE A 43 -6.98 1.85 -0.22
C ILE A 43 -8.25 1.57 0.58
N GLY A 44 -8.37 2.13 1.78
CA GLY A 44 -9.56 2.02 2.63
C GLY A 44 -10.82 2.61 1.97
N GLN A 45 -10.69 3.74 1.27
CA GLN A 45 -11.80 4.38 0.55
C GLN A 45 -12.35 3.55 -0.62
N HIS A 46 -11.54 2.67 -1.21
CA HIS A 46 -11.90 1.87 -2.40
C HIS A 46 -12.09 0.38 -2.09
N SER A 47 -11.98 -0.02 -0.82
CA SER A 47 -12.29 -1.38 -0.39
C SER A 47 -13.80 -1.61 -0.49
N ALA A 48 -14.24 -2.65 -1.20
CA ALA A 48 -15.65 -3.00 -1.29
C ALA A 48 -16.22 -3.30 0.12
N PRO A 49 -17.50 -2.97 0.39
CA PRO A 49 -18.15 -3.34 1.65
C PRO A 49 -18.24 -4.87 1.84
#